data_AF-A0A919BTU9-F1
#
_entry.id   AF-A0A919BTU9-F1
#
_cell.length_a   1.000
_cell.length_b   1.000
_cell.length_c   1.000
_cell.angle_alpha   90.00
_cell.angle_beta   90.00
_cell.angle_gamma   90.00
#
_symmetry.space_group_name_H-M   'P 1'
#
loop_
_entity.id
_entity.type
_entity.pdbx_description
1 polymer ?
#
loop_
_entity_poly.entity_id
_entity_poly.type
_entity_poly.pdbx_seq_one_letter_code
_entity_poly.pdbx_strand_id
1 'polypeptide(L)'
;MGRSAWDTERRTTVWVDDGVEGLPPGMAGGRYRCRACGERLILKGARPSAKVQPHFAHRSNDGCSRPEQEALLDAADEVVIQLREQIHALPGVTHCVTASPGEDPEHPSGLPPAVLAQCGTTTVVIEAPSALPGPEAIRRRIHAVRDEHAGAAHVWFLKRDLAQFQQLAPHPVWLRGQKALHEQVAPNERQKAINEAGGHVYWLDGKAVLVPYGIRRFQHPVQPGQDWTNWEWRSDPRDDWRISKPRPAFDADTWGLVPVAFVSLTRTRGAFRPVDAYQVMDDLYAAQERRISWRNEHARAVYAARATPPAEPEAEVEPQQSPAPSPVAVADGEAAELRTPPEPEPEPEPASLPATGAAEHPAGAMPPAGTGTSAGIVPPPRPIGPPPPVSAPSAPVPAPRLWQRLVRLARRR
;
A
#
# COMPACT_ATOMS: atom_id res chain seq x y z
N MET A 1 0.53 23.19 28.33
CA MET A 1 0.36 24.42 27.52
C MET A 1 0.11 23.95 26.11
N GLY A 2 -0.98 24.41 25.48
CA GLY A 2 -1.43 23.87 24.20
C GLY A 2 -0.55 24.36 23.05
N ARG A 3 -0.03 23.41 22.25
CA ARG A 3 0.71 23.69 21.01
C ARG A 3 -0.21 23.94 19.82
N SER A 4 -1.49 23.59 19.97
CA SER A 4 -2.53 23.80 18.95
C SER A 4 -3.78 24.47 19.53
N ALA A 5 -4.56 25.09 18.65
CA ALA A 5 -5.87 25.64 18.98
C ALA A 5 -6.83 25.46 17.79
N TRP A 6 -8.13 25.51 18.07
CA TRP A 6 -9.15 25.68 17.05
C TRP A 6 -9.31 27.18 16.75
N ASP A 7 -9.14 27.56 15.49
CA ASP A 7 -9.40 28.90 14.97
C ASP A 7 -10.85 28.97 14.50
N THR A 8 -11.71 29.68 15.24
CA THR A 8 -13.14 29.77 14.92
C THR A 8 -13.43 30.60 13.67
N GLU A 9 -12.54 31.51 13.28
CA GLU A 9 -12.70 32.35 12.10
C GLU A 9 -12.36 31.56 10.84
N ARG A 10 -11.21 30.87 10.85
CA ARG A 10 -10.76 30.04 9.73
C ARG A 10 -11.35 28.63 9.73
N ARG A 11 -12.05 28.25 10.80
CA ARG A 11 -12.64 26.92 11.02
C ARG A 11 -11.64 25.80 10.80
N THR A 12 -10.45 25.94 11.38
CA THR A 12 -9.35 24.99 11.23
C THR A 12 -8.52 24.88 12.50
N THR A 13 -7.74 23.82 12.60
CA THR A 13 -6.71 23.70 13.64
C THR A 13 -5.48 24.49 13.21
N VAL A 14 -4.92 25.24 14.16
CA VAL A 14 -3.66 25.97 13.97
C VAL A 14 -2.62 25.48 14.98
N TRP A 15 -1.39 25.30 14.52
CA TRP A 15 -0.24 24.98 15.36
C TRP A 15 0.66 26.19 15.49
N VAL A 16 1.20 26.38 16.68
CA VAL A 16 2.12 27.48 16.93
C VAL A 16 3.45 27.29 16.19
N ASP A 17 3.86 26.03 16.02
CA ASP A 17 5.12 25.64 15.38
C ASP A 17 5.12 25.88 13.87
N ASP A 18 3.94 26.01 13.23
CA ASP A 18 3.80 26.42 11.83
C ASP A 18 4.05 27.92 11.61
N GLY A 19 4.28 28.67 12.69
CA GLY A 19 4.41 30.11 12.68
C GLY A 19 3.12 30.81 13.08
N VAL A 20 3.28 31.92 13.80
CA VAL A 20 2.16 32.76 14.26
C VAL A 20 2.01 34.04 13.44
N GLU A 21 2.66 34.10 12.27
CA GLU A 21 2.61 35.26 11.40
C GLU A 21 1.17 35.47 10.90
N GLY A 22 0.65 36.68 11.10
CA GLY A 22 -0.75 37.02 10.80
C GLY A 22 -1.78 36.54 11.85
N LEU A 23 -1.37 35.86 12.92
CA LEU A 23 -2.26 35.53 14.04
C LEU A 23 -2.33 36.71 15.03
N PRO A 24 -3.51 37.32 15.25
CA PRO A 24 -3.65 38.39 16.22
C PRO A 24 -3.32 37.91 17.65
N PRO A 25 -2.42 38.60 18.38
CA PRO A 25 -2.06 38.23 19.75
C PRO A 25 -3.20 38.51 20.74
N GLY A 26 -3.19 37.81 21.87
CA GLY A 26 -4.18 37.99 22.93
C GLY A 26 -5.48 37.20 22.70
N MET A 27 -6.58 37.71 23.23
CA MET A 27 -7.92 37.14 23.07
C MET A 27 -8.58 37.68 21.79
N ALA A 28 -7.99 37.46 20.63
CA ALA A 28 -8.45 37.99 19.33
C ALA A 28 -9.96 37.76 19.06
N GLY A 29 -10.85 38.58 19.63
CA GLY A 29 -12.29 38.34 19.66
C GLY A 29 -12.77 37.03 20.32
N GLY A 30 -11.89 36.26 20.98
CA GLY A 30 -12.21 34.88 21.38
C GLY A 30 -12.11 33.86 20.25
N ARG A 31 -11.37 34.19 19.18
CA ARG A 31 -11.13 33.37 17.98
C ARG A 31 -10.50 32.01 18.26
N TYR A 32 -9.64 31.91 19.28
CA TYR A 32 -8.95 30.66 19.58
C TYR A 32 -9.68 29.90 20.69
N ARG A 33 -9.94 28.62 20.46
CA ARG A 33 -10.54 27.71 21.44
C ARG A 33 -9.65 26.50 21.69
N CYS A 34 -9.67 26.02 22.92
CA CYS A 34 -9.02 24.76 23.29
C CYS A 34 -9.78 23.61 22.64
N ARG A 35 -9.07 22.73 21.93
CA ARG A 35 -9.66 21.56 21.29
C ARG A 35 -10.10 20.48 22.28
N ALA A 36 -9.56 20.49 23.50
CA ALA A 36 -9.90 19.51 24.53
C ALA A 36 -11.12 19.92 25.37
N CYS A 37 -11.16 21.16 25.88
CA CYS A 37 -12.23 21.63 26.76
C CYS A 37 -13.18 22.66 26.12
N GLY A 38 -12.89 23.17 24.92
CA GLY A 38 -13.72 24.16 24.21
C GLY A 38 -13.60 25.60 24.72
N GLU A 39 -12.86 25.84 25.80
CA GLU A 39 -12.69 27.16 26.40
C GLU A 39 -11.87 28.12 25.52
N ARG A 40 -12.09 29.42 25.70
CA ARG A 40 -11.36 30.47 24.95
C ARG A 40 -9.90 30.54 25.39
N LEU A 41 -9.01 30.53 24.40
CA LEU A 41 -7.57 30.64 24.59
C LEU A 41 -7.06 32.06 24.30
N ILE A 42 -5.86 32.34 24.81
CA ILE A 42 -5.07 33.54 24.57
C ILE A 42 -3.81 33.14 23.82
N LEU A 43 -3.51 33.79 22.69
CA LEU A 43 -2.20 33.66 22.05
C LEU A 43 -1.20 34.60 22.72
N LYS A 44 -0.23 34.04 23.44
CA LYS A 44 0.88 34.77 24.08
C LYS A 44 2.15 34.63 23.27
N GLY A 45 3.14 35.48 23.55
CA GLY A 45 4.48 35.39 22.93
C GLY A 45 4.57 35.72 21.44
N ALA A 46 3.45 36.03 20.75
CA ALA A 46 3.42 36.28 19.31
C ALA A 46 3.91 37.68 18.87
N ARG A 47 4.22 38.59 19.81
CA ARG A 47 4.75 39.92 19.45
C ARG A 47 6.25 39.81 19.14
N PRO A 48 6.80 40.54 18.15
CA PRO A 48 8.22 40.50 17.82
C PRO A 48 9.15 40.82 19.01
N SER A 49 8.68 41.63 19.96
CA SER A 49 9.43 42.00 21.17
C SER A 49 9.27 41.02 22.35
N ALA A 50 8.55 39.92 22.19
CA ALA A 50 8.29 38.98 23.27
C ALA A 50 9.55 38.14 23.59
N LYS A 51 9.86 38.00 24.88
CA LYS A 51 10.98 37.17 25.37
C LYS A 51 10.66 35.67 25.46
N VAL A 52 9.42 35.30 25.19
CA VAL A 52 8.91 33.92 25.31
C VAL A 52 8.39 33.50 23.95
N GLN A 53 8.65 32.25 23.58
CA GLN A 53 8.08 31.68 22.35
C GLN A 53 6.55 31.77 22.36
N PRO A 54 5.93 31.96 21.19
CA PRO A 54 4.49 31.99 21.10
C PRO A 54 3.88 30.70 21.66
N HIS A 55 2.69 30.79 22.27
CA HIS A 55 1.94 29.63 22.76
C HIS A 55 0.48 30.00 23.05
N PHE A 56 -0.41 29.00 23.04
CA PHE A 56 -1.78 29.18 23.50
C PHE A 56 -1.91 28.88 25.00
N ALA A 57 -2.65 29.72 25.71
CA ALA A 57 -2.89 29.57 27.15
C ALA A 57 -4.36 29.84 27.52
N HIS A 58 -4.86 29.12 28.53
CA HIS A 58 -6.14 29.42 29.16
C HIS A 58 -6.06 30.73 29.95
N ARG A 59 -7.21 31.37 30.17
CA ARG A 59 -7.29 32.69 30.83
C ARG A 59 -6.75 32.68 32.26
N SER A 60 -7.01 31.63 33.03
CA SER A 60 -6.55 31.53 34.41
C SER A 60 -5.04 31.27 34.53
N ASN A 61 -4.34 31.05 33.40
CA ASN A 61 -2.99 30.48 33.34
C ASN A 61 -2.87 29.05 33.88
N ASP A 62 -3.96 28.44 34.34
CA ASP A 62 -3.97 27.03 34.68
C ASP A 62 -3.89 26.18 33.40
N GLY A 63 -3.50 24.91 33.58
CA GLY A 63 -3.55 23.92 32.50
C GLY A 63 -4.98 23.71 31.98
N CYS A 64 -5.13 22.94 30.90
CA CYS A 64 -6.45 22.55 30.42
C CYS A 64 -7.21 21.79 31.52
N SER A 65 -8.52 22.03 31.64
CA SER A 65 -9.41 21.27 32.53
C SER A 65 -9.57 19.80 32.12
N ARG A 66 -9.13 19.43 30.90
CA ARG A 66 -9.12 18.07 30.35
C ARG A 66 -7.72 17.70 29.83
N PRO A 67 -6.72 17.54 30.71
CA PRO A 67 -5.33 17.35 30.32
C PRO A 67 -5.08 16.03 29.57
N GLU A 68 -5.81 14.97 29.90
CA GLU A 68 -5.70 13.67 29.20
C GLU A 68 -6.17 13.76 27.75
N GLN A 69 -7.28 14.48 27.50
CA GLN A 69 -7.80 14.71 26.15
C GLN A 69 -6.86 15.63 25.36
N GLU A 70 -6.29 16.65 25.99
CA GLU A 70 -5.27 17.52 25.38
C GLU A 70 -4.07 16.68 24.91
N ALA A 71 -3.57 15.77 25.76
CA ALA A 71 -2.46 14.88 25.40
C ALA A 71 -2.80 13.92 24.25
N LEU A 72 -4.01 13.38 24.19
CA LEU A 72 -4.47 12.54 23.07
C LEU A 72 -4.53 13.31 21.75
N LEU A 73 -4.98 14.57 21.79
CA LEU A 73 -5.03 15.43 20.62
C LEU A 73 -3.64 15.84 20.15
N ASP A 74 -2.74 16.19 21.07
CA ASP A 74 -1.35 16.50 20.74
C ASP A 74 -0.63 15.28 20.11
N ALA A 75 -0.89 14.07 20.62
CA ALA A 75 -0.35 12.84 20.02
C ALA A 75 -0.91 12.57 18.62
N ALA A 76 -2.19 12.88 18.37
CA ALA A 76 -2.80 12.75 17.05
C ALA A 76 -2.27 13.81 16.07
N ASP A 77 -2.04 15.03 16.54
CA ASP A 77 -1.47 16.12 15.75
C ASP A 77 -0.05 15.78 15.28
N GLU A 78 0.78 15.20 16.15
CA GLU A 78 2.14 14.79 15.80
C GLU A 78 2.14 13.80 14.61
N VAL A 79 1.18 12.88 14.56
CA VAL A 79 1.02 11.94 13.43
C VAL A 79 0.66 12.69 12.14
N VAL A 80 -0.23 13.68 12.22
CA VAL A 80 -0.64 14.50 11.07
C VAL A 80 0.48 15.39 10.58
N ILE A 81 1.24 16.01 11.49
CA ILE A 81 2.40 16.86 11.17
C ILE A 81 3.46 16.03 10.44
N GLN A 82 3.82 14.86 10.98
CA GLN A 82 4.78 13.96 10.33
C GLN A 82 4.29 13.49 8.96
N LEU A 83 3.01 13.14 8.83
CA LEU A 83 2.44 12.76 7.54
C LEU A 83 2.47 13.93 6.55
N ARG A 84 2.11 15.14 6.99
CA ARG A 84 2.15 16.35 6.16
C ARG A 84 3.55 16.61 5.61
N GLU A 85 4.57 16.49 6.46
CA GLU A 85 5.97 16.63 6.04
C GLU A 85 6.39 15.56 5.03
N GLN A 86 5.99 14.30 5.26
CA GLN A 86 6.24 13.21 4.32
C GLN A 86 5.55 13.43 2.97
N ILE A 87 4.30 13.88 2.97
CA ILE A 87 3.54 14.21 1.76
C ILE A 87 4.17 15.41 1.06
N HIS A 88 4.52 16.47 1.79
CA HIS A 88 5.17 17.65 1.22
C HIS A 88 6.51 17.30 0.54
N ALA A 89 7.26 16.34 1.09
CA ALA A 89 8.50 15.86 0.50
C ALA A 89 8.31 14.95 -0.74
N LEU A 90 7.07 14.59 -1.10
CA LEU A 90 6.81 13.76 -2.26
C LEU A 90 7.02 14.53 -3.58
N PRO A 91 7.54 13.86 -4.63
CA PRO A 91 7.69 14.49 -5.95
C PRO A 91 6.34 14.98 -6.49
N GLY A 92 6.30 16.20 -7.03
CA GLY A 92 5.12 16.75 -7.70
C GLY A 92 4.05 17.36 -6.78
N VAL A 93 4.28 17.40 -5.48
CA VAL A 93 3.44 18.14 -4.52
C VAL A 93 3.82 19.62 -4.58
N THR A 94 2.86 20.48 -4.92
CA THR A 94 3.06 21.93 -5.07
C THR A 94 2.50 22.73 -3.90
N HIS A 95 1.52 22.16 -3.20
CA HIS A 95 0.91 22.77 -2.03
C HIS A 95 0.54 21.67 -1.03
N CYS A 96 0.83 21.86 0.25
CA CYS A 96 0.52 20.90 1.30
C CYS A 96 0.20 21.69 2.58
N VAL A 97 -1.06 21.61 3.02
CA VAL A 97 -1.57 22.28 4.21
C VAL A 97 -2.47 21.32 4.99
N THR A 98 -3.03 21.79 6.09
CA THR A 98 -4.02 21.02 6.84
C THR A 98 -5.39 21.69 6.81
N ALA A 99 -6.42 20.86 6.79
CA ALA A 99 -7.81 21.30 6.78
C ALA A 99 -8.62 20.46 7.78
N SER A 100 -9.72 21.01 8.27
CA SER A 100 -10.64 20.30 9.19
C SER A 100 -12.05 20.21 8.60
N PRO A 101 -12.24 19.56 7.43
CA PRO A 101 -13.51 19.58 6.70
C PRO A 101 -14.70 19.07 7.53
N GLY A 102 -15.77 19.86 7.59
CA GLY A 102 -16.97 19.50 8.37
C GLY A 102 -16.76 19.35 9.88
N GLU A 103 -15.65 19.83 10.43
CA GLU A 103 -15.43 19.84 11.88
C GLU A 103 -16.25 20.96 12.54
N ASP A 104 -16.89 20.63 13.66
CA ASP A 104 -17.63 21.56 14.51
C ASP A 104 -17.00 21.57 15.91
N PRO A 105 -16.49 22.71 16.41
CA PRO A 105 -15.90 22.79 17.75
C PRO A 105 -16.90 22.54 18.88
N GLU A 106 -18.20 22.73 18.65
CA GLU A 106 -19.24 22.43 19.64
C GLU A 106 -19.64 20.94 19.62
N HIS A 107 -19.41 20.25 18.49
CA HIS A 107 -19.67 18.82 18.29
C HIS A 107 -18.51 18.14 17.54
N PRO A 108 -17.32 18.03 18.17
CA PRO A 108 -16.13 17.58 17.48
C PRO A 108 -16.32 16.15 16.95
N SER A 109 -15.86 15.90 15.73
CA SER A 109 -15.94 14.57 15.11
C SER A 109 -15.02 13.55 15.77
N GLY A 110 -14.05 14.03 16.56
CA GLY A 110 -12.98 13.26 17.16
C GLY A 110 -11.85 12.94 16.18
N LEU A 111 -11.90 13.46 14.94
CA LEU A 111 -10.83 13.32 13.96
C LEU A 111 -9.79 14.43 14.12
N PRO A 112 -8.50 14.11 13.91
CA PRO A 112 -7.50 15.16 13.76
C PRO A 112 -7.72 15.90 12.43
N PRO A 113 -7.01 17.03 12.20
CA PRO A 113 -6.99 17.69 10.90
C PRO A 113 -6.52 16.73 9.80
N ALA A 114 -7.09 16.88 8.61
CA ALA A 114 -6.66 16.18 7.41
C ALA A 114 -5.49 16.94 6.76
N VAL A 115 -4.63 16.22 6.04
CA VAL A 115 -3.64 16.82 5.13
C VAL A 115 -4.31 17.06 3.79
N LEU A 116 -4.32 18.31 3.34
CA LEU A 116 -4.77 18.72 2.00
C LEU A 116 -3.53 18.95 1.14
N ALA A 117 -3.35 18.13 0.10
CA ALA A 117 -2.22 18.24 -0.81
C ALA A 117 -2.70 18.47 -2.26
N GLN A 118 -2.07 19.44 -2.92
CA GLN A 118 -2.17 19.62 -4.36
C GLN A 118 -0.98 18.92 -5.02
N CYS A 119 -1.31 17.90 -5.80
CA CYS A 119 -0.37 17.14 -6.59
C CYS A 119 -0.74 17.42 -8.05
N GLY A 120 0.05 18.23 -8.76
CA GLY A 120 -0.21 18.59 -10.15
C GLY A 120 -1.64 19.13 -10.35
N THR A 121 -2.45 18.43 -11.14
CA THR A 121 -3.86 18.78 -11.40
C THR A 121 -4.85 18.12 -10.42
N THR A 122 -4.37 17.33 -9.46
CA THR A 122 -5.19 16.59 -8.51
C THR A 122 -5.07 17.17 -7.12
N THR A 123 -6.21 17.28 -6.45
CA THR A 123 -6.28 17.59 -5.02
C THR A 123 -6.57 16.30 -4.27
N VAL A 124 -5.87 16.08 -3.15
CA VAL A 124 -6.13 14.94 -2.27
C VAL A 124 -6.30 15.42 -0.84
N VAL A 125 -7.33 14.90 -0.17
CA VAL A 125 -7.53 15.02 1.28
C VAL A 125 -7.15 13.70 1.91
N ILE A 126 -6.22 13.76 2.86
CA ILE A 126 -5.60 12.59 3.48
C ILE A 126 -5.88 12.64 4.99
N GLU A 127 -6.66 11.67 5.46
CA GLU A 127 -6.96 11.46 6.86
C GLU A 127 -5.98 10.46 7.47
N ALA A 128 -5.50 10.72 8.68
CA ALA A 128 -4.62 9.81 9.43
C ALA A 128 -5.03 9.67 10.90
N PRO A 129 -6.25 9.17 11.17
CA PRO A 129 -6.73 9.04 12.54
C PRO A 129 -5.99 7.92 13.28
N SER A 130 -5.75 8.12 14.58
CA SER A 130 -5.27 7.06 15.48
C SER A 130 -6.32 5.96 15.69
N ALA A 131 -7.60 6.33 15.66
CA ALA A 131 -8.75 5.43 15.71
C ALA A 131 -9.87 5.91 14.78
N LEU A 132 -10.50 4.99 14.06
CA LEU A 132 -11.65 5.32 13.20
C LEU A 132 -12.88 5.70 14.04
N PRO A 133 -13.55 6.82 13.74
CA PRO A 133 -14.80 7.18 14.38
C PRO A 133 -15.96 6.30 13.88
N GLY A 134 -17.16 6.50 14.41
CA GLY A 134 -18.34 5.76 13.98
C GLY A 134 -18.69 5.98 12.49
N PRO A 135 -19.40 5.04 11.84
CA PRO A 135 -19.77 5.12 10.41
C PRO A 135 -20.46 6.43 10.02
N GLU A 136 -21.32 6.99 10.87
CA GLU A 136 -22.04 8.24 10.60
C GLU A 136 -21.08 9.44 10.54
N ALA A 137 -20.10 9.50 11.45
CA ALA A 137 -19.08 10.54 11.45
C ALA A 137 -18.17 10.44 10.22
N ILE A 138 -17.82 9.22 9.81
CA ILE A 138 -17.10 8.94 8.57
C ILE A 138 -17.87 9.48 7.36
N ARG A 139 -19.16 9.15 7.24
CA ARG A 139 -20.01 9.61 6.13
C ARG A 139 -20.08 11.14 6.11
N ARG A 140 -20.35 11.78 7.25
CA ARG A 140 -20.37 13.26 7.35
C ARG A 140 -19.04 13.88 6.90
N ARG A 141 -17.91 13.35 7.35
CA ARG A 141 -16.59 13.85 6.98
C ARG A 141 -16.33 13.70 5.48
N ILE A 142 -16.69 12.57 4.89
CA ILE A 142 -16.54 12.35 3.44
C ILE A 142 -17.44 13.28 2.64
N HIS A 143 -18.66 13.55 3.10
CA HIS A 143 -19.54 14.55 2.48
C HIS A 143 -18.94 15.97 2.58
N ALA A 144 -18.47 16.38 3.75
CA ALA A 144 -17.84 17.69 3.93
C ALA A 144 -16.62 17.88 3.02
N VAL A 145 -15.77 16.86 2.88
CA VAL A 145 -14.65 16.89 1.94
C VAL A 145 -15.12 17.09 0.50
N ARG A 146 -16.21 16.45 0.08
CA ARG A 146 -16.76 16.64 -1.27
C ARG A 146 -17.32 18.04 -1.49
N ASP A 147 -17.97 18.58 -0.47
CA ASP A 147 -18.62 19.89 -0.54
C ASP A 147 -17.57 21.02 -0.52
N GLU A 148 -16.55 20.91 0.33
CA GLU A 148 -15.48 21.91 0.49
C GLU A 148 -14.36 21.78 -0.55
N HIS A 149 -14.09 20.56 -1.02
CA HIS A 149 -13.00 20.22 -1.94
C HIS A 149 -13.50 19.36 -3.10
N ALA A 150 -14.41 19.93 -3.89
CA ALA A 150 -15.02 19.25 -5.03
C ALA A 150 -13.97 18.64 -5.98
N GLY A 151 -14.16 17.35 -6.32
CA GLY A 151 -13.25 16.60 -7.20
C GLY A 151 -11.98 16.09 -6.52
N ALA A 152 -11.74 16.38 -5.24
CA ALA A 152 -10.59 15.83 -4.52
C ALA A 152 -10.73 14.33 -4.28
N ALA A 153 -9.62 13.61 -4.40
CA ALA A 153 -9.52 12.24 -3.91
C ALA A 153 -9.51 12.28 -2.36
N HIS A 154 -10.20 11.34 -1.72
CA HIS A 154 -10.27 11.27 -0.26
C HIS A 154 -9.68 9.93 0.21
N VAL A 155 -8.55 10.00 0.91
CA VAL A 155 -7.74 8.85 1.32
C VAL A 155 -7.63 8.80 2.85
N TRP A 156 -7.79 7.62 3.41
CA TRP A 156 -7.67 7.34 4.84
C TRP A 156 -6.47 6.43 5.05
N PHE A 157 -5.38 6.98 5.58
CA PHE A 157 -4.22 6.21 6.01
C PHE A 157 -4.42 5.68 7.41
N LEU A 158 -4.62 4.38 7.50
CA LEU A 158 -4.71 3.67 8.76
C LEU A 158 -3.33 3.14 9.15
N LYS A 159 -3.05 3.15 10.44
CA LYS A 159 -1.88 2.42 10.96
C LYS A 159 -2.07 0.94 10.68
N ARG A 160 -0.99 0.24 10.33
CA ARG A 160 -0.95 -1.23 10.33
C ARG A 160 -0.99 -1.77 11.76
N ASP A 161 -2.13 -1.64 12.41
CA ASP A 161 -2.42 -2.20 13.72
C ASP A 161 -3.34 -3.42 13.54
N LEU A 162 -2.81 -4.62 13.81
CA LEU A 162 -3.52 -5.89 13.67
C LEU A 162 -4.72 -6.00 14.63
N ALA A 163 -4.84 -5.11 15.62
CA ALA A 163 -6.05 -4.99 16.44
C ALA A 163 -7.21 -4.28 15.70
N GLN A 164 -6.93 -3.56 14.61
CA GLN A 164 -7.92 -2.77 13.86
C GLN A 164 -8.46 -3.47 12.60
N PHE A 165 -7.88 -4.59 12.19
CA PHE A 165 -8.38 -5.43 11.09
C PHE A 165 -8.04 -6.91 11.34
N GLN A 166 -8.97 -7.80 11.03
CA GLN A 166 -8.73 -9.24 11.20
C GLN A 166 -7.87 -9.74 10.04
N GLN A 167 -6.61 -10.05 10.31
CA GLN A 167 -5.73 -10.68 9.34
C GLN A 167 -6.22 -12.10 9.06
N LEU A 168 -6.32 -12.43 7.78
CA LEU A 168 -6.69 -13.76 7.31
C LEU A 168 -5.46 -14.49 6.76
N ALA A 169 -5.63 -15.79 6.48
CA ALA A 169 -4.61 -16.54 5.76
C ALA A 169 -4.25 -15.84 4.43
N PRO A 170 -2.97 -15.73 4.08
CA PRO A 170 -2.55 -15.08 2.83
C PRO A 170 -3.25 -15.69 1.61
N HIS A 171 -3.63 -14.83 0.67
CA HIS A 171 -4.30 -15.21 -0.55
C HIS A 171 -3.29 -15.55 -1.66
N PRO A 172 -3.28 -16.79 -2.19
CA PRO A 172 -2.43 -17.14 -3.32
C PRO A 172 -2.96 -16.51 -4.61
N VAL A 173 -2.10 -15.74 -5.27
CA VAL A 173 -2.38 -15.10 -6.55
C VAL A 173 -1.32 -15.46 -7.59
N TRP A 174 -1.68 -15.37 -8.86
CA TRP A 174 -0.74 -15.56 -9.97
C TRP A 174 -0.53 -14.23 -10.68
N LEU A 175 0.69 -13.75 -10.64
CA LEU A 175 1.12 -12.51 -11.29
C LEU A 175 2.12 -12.86 -12.38
N ARG A 176 1.75 -12.59 -13.64
CA ARG A 176 2.64 -12.83 -14.79
C ARG A 176 3.26 -14.24 -14.80
N GLY A 177 2.46 -15.25 -14.46
CA GLY A 177 2.89 -16.65 -14.39
C GLY A 177 3.58 -17.07 -13.08
N GLN A 178 3.88 -16.14 -12.18
CA GLN A 178 4.52 -16.41 -10.90
C GLN A 178 3.50 -16.45 -9.77
N LYS A 179 3.60 -17.46 -8.89
CA LYS A 179 2.77 -17.55 -7.69
C LYS A 179 3.29 -16.57 -6.64
N ALA A 180 2.42 -15.69 -6.16
CA ALA A 180 2.68 -14.78 -5.06
C ALA A 180 1.63 -14.99 -3.95
N LEU A 181 1.98 -14.61 -2.72
CA LEU A 181 1.06 -14.58 -1.59
C LEU A 181 0.78 -13.13 -1.26
N HIS A 182 -0.46 -12.71 -1.47
CA HIS A 182 -0.92 -11.39 -1.03
C HIS A 182 -1.48 -11.49 0.38
N GLU A 183 -1.23 -10.47 1.19
CA GLU A 183 -1.89 -10.36 2.48
C GLU A 183 -3.40 -10.16 2.27
N GLN A 184 -4.18 -10.77 3.15
CA GLN A 184 -5.63 -10.76 3.09
C GLN A 184 -6.20 -10.33 4.44
N VAL A 185 -7.21 -9.47 4.42
CA VAL A 185 -7.87 -8.94 5.62
C VAL A 185 -9.38 -9.00 5.49
N ALA A 186 -10.08 -9.17 6.61
CA ALA A 186 -11.51 -8.91 6.68
C ALA A 186 -11.73 -7.44 7.10
N PRO A 187 -12.36 -6.61 6.25
CA PRO A 187 -12.62 -5.22 6.59
C PRO A 187 -13.70 -5.12 7.67
N ASN A 188 -13.49 -4.24 8.64
CA ASN A 188 -14.50 -3.92 9.65
C ASN A 188 -15.57 -2.95 9.10
N GLU A 189 -16.66 -2.73 9.84
CA GLU A 189 -17.78 -1.87 9.43
C GLU A 189 -17.35 -0.43 9.12
N ARG A 190 -16.38 0.11 9.86
CA ARG A 190 -15.88 1.49 9.66
C ARG A 190 -15.10 1.61 8.34
N GLN A 191 -14.27 0.62 8.03
CA GLN A 191 -13.53 0.55 6.76
C GLN A 191 -14.47 0.39 5.57
N LYS A 192 -15.52 -0.45 5.70
CA LYS A 192 -16.57 -0.58 4.68
C LYS A 192 -17.30 0.74 4.47
N ALA A 193 -17.66 1.44 5.54
CA ALA A 193 -18.33 2.74 5.47
C ALA A 193 -17.49 3.80 4.71
N ILE A 194 -16.16 3.83 4.90
CA ILE A 194 -15.26 4.72 4.13
C ILE A 194 -15.38 4.41 2.63
N ASN A 195 -15.26 3.13 2.26
CA ASN A 195 -15.24 2.70 0.88
C ASN A 195 -16.61 2.91 0.18
N GLU A 196 -17.71 2.59 0.86
CA GLU A 196 -19.09 2.83 0.40
C GLU A 196 -19.39 4.31 0.22
N ALA A 197 -18.95 5.14 1.17
CA ALA A 197 -19.07 6.58 1.05
C ALA A 197 -18.16 7.16 -0.04
N GLY A 198 -17.28 6.36 -0.65
CA GLY A 198 -16.45 6.70 -1.80
C GLY A 198 -15.06 7.25 -1.46
N GLY A 199 -14.62 7.12 -0.22
CA GLY A 199 -13.21 7.29 0.16
C GLY A 199 -12.35 6.08 -0.20
N HIS A 200 -11.05 6.17 0.04
CA HIS A 200 -10.08 5.10 -0.12
C HIS A 200 -9.44 4.76 1.22
N VAL A 201 -9.37 3.48 1.59
CA VAL A 201 -8.65 3.02 2.78
C VAL A 201 -7.29 2.49 2.36
N TYR A 202 -6.21 3.04 2.89
CA TYR A 202 -4.84 2.54 2.72
C TYR A 202 -4.22 2.29 4.10
N TRP A 203 -3.27 1.35 4.18
CA TRP A 203 -2.49 1.16 5.41
C TRP A 203 -1.05 1.61 5.21
N LEU A 204 -0.55 2.36 6.19
CA LEU A 204 0.87 2.71 6.26
C LEU A 204 1.62 1.63 7.04
N ASP A 205 2.64 1.06 6.40
CA ASP A 205 3.56 0.08 6.95
C ASP A 205 5.00 0.57 6.76
N GLY A 206 5.42 1.48 7.65
CA GLY A 206 6.69 2.17 7.54
C GLY A 206 6.77 3.00 6.25
N LYS A 207 7.62 2.59 5.31
CA LYS A 207 7.79 3.24 4.00
C LYS A 207 6.91 2.64 2.89
N ALA A 208 6.10 1.64 3.24
CA ALA A 208 5.18 0.97 2.33
C ALA A 208 3.75 1.46 2.56
N VAL A 209 2.98 1.46 1.49
CA VAL A 209 1.54 1.67 1.49
C VAL A 209 0.88 0.38 1.01
N LEU A 210 -0.07 -0.13 1.77
CA LEU A 210 -0.86 -1.29 1.39
C LEU A 210 -2.18 -0.80 0.79
N VAL A 211 -2.37 -1.07 -0.50
CA VAL A 211 -3.54 -0.63 -1.28
C VAL A 211 -4.48 -1.82 -1.45
N PRO A 212 -5.74 -1.74 -0.98
CA PRO A 212 -6.65 -2.88 -1.04
C PRO A 212 -7.32 -3.03 -2.41
N TYR A 213 -7.57 -4.28 -2.79
CA TYR A 213 -8.56 -4.69 -3.79
C TYR A 213 -9.52 -5.69 -3.15
N GLY A 214 -10.76 -5.76 -3.63
CA GLY A 214 -11.74 -6.68 -3.05
C GLY A 214 -11.58 -8.08 -3.64
N ILE A 215 -11.79 -9.11 -2.82
CA ILE A 215 -11.82 -10.52 -3.22
C ILE A 215 -13.23 -11.02 -2.89
N ARG A 216 -13.92 -11.53 -3.91
CA ARG A 216 -15.22 -12.19 -3.77
C ARG A 216 -15.09 -13.65 -4.17
N ARG A 217 -15.54 -14.55 -3.31
CA ARG A 217 -15.66 -15.98 -3.60
C ARG A 217 -16.97 -16.22 -4.33
N PHE A 218 -16.94 -17.12 -5.30
CA PHE A 218 -18.15 -17.53 -6.01
C PHE A 218 -17.99 -18.97 -6.47
N GLN A 219 -19.11 -19.58 -6.82
CA GLN A 219 -19.12 -20.87 -7.47
C GLN A 219 -19.49 -20.70 -8.94
N HIS A 220 -18.73 -21.30 -9.85
CA HIS A 220 -19.04 -21.26 -11.28
C HIS A 220 -20.44 -21.85 -11.53
N PRO A 221 -21.34 -21.10 -12.20
CA PRO A 221 -22.64 -21.65 -12.57
C PRO A 221 -22.43 -22.76 -13.61
N VAL A 222 -23.08 -23.90 -13.39
CA VAL A 222 -23.01 -25.02 -14.34
C VAL A 222 -23.87 -24.69 -15.55
N GLN A 223 -23.26 -24.61 -16.73
CA GLN A 223 -23.96 -24.39 -17.99
C GLN A 223 -24.23 -25.71 -18.73
N PRO A 224 -25.24 -25.78 -19.61
CA PRO A 224 -25.41 -26.90 -20.51
C PRO A 224 -24.13 -27.17 -21.32
N GLY A 225 -23.75 -28.44 -21.45
CA GLY A 225 -22.53 -28.83 -22.16
C GLY A 225 -21.22 -28.68 -21.36
N GLN A 226 -21.30 -28.54 -20.03
CA GLN A 226 -20.16 -28.55 -19.13
C GLN A 226 -20.24 -29.71 -18.14
N ASP A 227 -19.10 -30.36 -17.90
CA ASP A 227 -18.93 -31.37 -16.87
C ASP A 227 -17.79 -30.94 -15.93
N TRP A 228 -18.15 -30.73 -14.67
CA TRP A 228 -17.23 -30.32 -13.60
C TRP A 228 -16.82 -31.51 -12.71
N THR A 229 -17.13 -32.75 -13.11
CA THR A 229 -16.78 -33.98 -12.37
C THR A 229 -15.39 -34.49 -12.75
N ASN A 230 -14.75 -35.23 -11.85
CA ASN A 230 -13.41 -35.83 -12.02
C ASN A 230 -12.24 -34.85 -12.19
N TRP A 231 -12.37 -33.63 -11.68
CA TRP A 231 -11.22 -32.74 -11.53
C TRP A 231 -10.44 -33.21 -10.29
N GLU A 232 -9.16 -33.57 -10.43
CA GLU A 232 -8.30 -34.06 -9.33
C GLU A 232 -7.98 -32.97 -8.28
N TRP A 233 -9.00 -32.38 -7.66
CA TRP A 233 -8.91 -31.21 -6.80
C TRP A 233 -9.36 -31.55 -5.38
N ARG A 234 -8.73 -30.91 -4.39
CA ARG A 234 -9.09 -31.10 -2.97
C ARG A 234 -10.41 -30.44 -2.57
N SER A 235 -10.96 -29.60 -3.43
CA SER A 235 -12.21 -28.84 -3.22
C SER A 235 -13.05 -28.88 -4.49
N ASP A 236 -14.30 -28.44 -4.42
CA ASP A 236 -15.18 -28.34 -5.59
C ASP A 236 -14.48 -27.50 -6.68
N PRO A 237 -14.29 -28.02 -7.91
CA PRO A 237 -13.60 -27.31 -8.98
C PRO A 237 -14.31 -26.03 -9.43
N ARG A 238 -15.60 -25.90 -9.11
CA ARG A 238 -16.39 -24.71 -9.35
C ARG A 238 -16.09 -23.61 -8.34
N ASP A 239 -15.50 -23.91 -7.19
CA ASP A 239 -15.16 -22.90 -6.19
C ASP A 239 -14.03 -22.02 -6.71
N ASP A 240 -14.30 -20.71 -6.77
CA ASP A 240 -13.38 -19.75 -7.35
C ASP A 240 -13.49 -18.38 -6.68
N TRP A 241 -12.65 -17.44 -7.11
CA TRP A 241 -12.66 -16.06 -6.63
C TRP A 241 -12.55 -15.05 -7.75
N ARG A 242 -13.07 -13.84 -7.56
CA ARG A 242 -12.85 -12.68 -8.44
C ARG A 242 -12.38 -11.50 -7.63
N ILE A 243 -11.67 -10.59 -8.28
CA ILE A 243 -11.24 -9.34 -7.70
C ILE A 243 -12.08 -8.17 -8.18
N SER A 244 -12.20 -7.17 -7.32
CA SER A 244 -12.71 -5.83 -7.64
C SER A 244 -11.58 -4.82 -7.47
N LYS A 245 -11.39 -3.99 -8.49
CA LYS A 245 -10.32 -2.99 -8.61
C LYS A 245 -10.88 -1.72 -9.28
N PRO A 246 -10.26 -0.53 -9.08
CA PRO A 246 -9.10 -0.28 -8.21
C PRO A 246 -9.45 -0.23 -6.72
N ARG A 247 -10.74 -0.37 -6.38
CA ARG A 247 -11.23 -0.43 -5.00
C ARG A 247 -11.97 -1.75 -4.76
N PRO A 248 -12.01 -2.22 -3.50
CA PRO A 248 -12.92 -3.27 -3.13
C PRO A 248 -14.37 -2.89 -3.46
N ALA A 249 -15.15 -3.82 -4.00
CA ALA A 249 -16.58 -3.68 -4.11
C ALA A 249 -17.23 -3.77 -2.71
N PHE A 250 -18.44 -3.23 -2.56
CA PHE A 250 -19.18 -3.23 -1.29
C PHE A 250 -19.47 -4.65 -0.77
N ASP A 251 -19.66 -5.59 -1.69
CA ASP A 251 -19.93 -7.01 -1.49
C ASP A 251 -18.69 -7.89 -1.70
N ALA A 252 -17.49 -7.31 -1.55
CA ALA A 252 -16.27 -8.12 -1.45
C ALA A 252 -16.23 -8.80 -0.07
N ASP A 253 -16.00 -10.11 -0.05
CA ASP A 253 -15.93 -10.89 1.20
C ASP A 253 -14.73 -10.46 2.05
N THR A 254 -13.61 -10.19 1.39
CA THR A 254 -12.33 -9.87 2.01
C THR A 254 -11.53 -8.93 1.12
N TRP A 255 -10.49 -8.28 1.65
CA TRP A 255 -9.62 -7.42 0.86
C TRP A 255 -8.22 -8.03 0.76
N GLY A 256 -7.69 -8.10 -0.45
CA GLY A 256 -6.28 -8.39 -0.70
C GLY A 256 -5.48 -7.09 -0.73
N LEU A 257 -4.23 -7.12 -0.26
CA LEU A 257 -3.39 -5.93 -0.11
C LEU A 257 -2.21 -5.96 -1.07
N VAL A 258 -2.08 -4.91 -1.89
CA VAL A 258 -0.92 -4.70 -2.76
C VAL A 258 0.07 -3.74 -2.08
N PRO A 259 1.30 -4.17 -1.78
CA PRO A 259 2.31 -3.29 -1.23
C PRO A 259 2.94 -2.43 -2.34
N VAL A 260 2.97 -1.12 -2.13
CA VAL A 260 3.71 -0.15 -2.96
C VAL A 260 4.57 0.75 -2.09
N ALA A 261 5.58 1.39 -2.66
CA ALA A 261 6.38 2.36 -1.93
C ALA A 261 5.58 3.65 -1.68
N PHE A 262 5.70 4.27 -0.51
CA PHE A 262 5.02 5.55 -0.21
C PHE A 262 5.33 6.62 -1.26
N VAL A 263 6.60 6.70 -1.70
CA VAL A 263 7.04 7.62 -2.75
C VAL A 263 6.42 7.38 -4.13
N SER A 264 5.82 6.21 -4.36
CA SER A 264 5.16 5.90 -5.64
C SER A 264 3.80 6.59 -5.79
N LEU A 265 3.22 7.11 -4.70
CA LEU A 265 1.88 7.71 -4.69
C LEU A 265 1.76 8.94 -5.59
N THR A 266 2.85 9.66 -5.85
CA THR A 266 2.84 10.88 -6.69
C THR A 266 3.82 10.80 -7.87
N ARG A 267 4.39 9.62 -8.13
CA ARG A 267 5.45 9.44 -9.13
C ARG A 267 5.01 9.77 -10.56
N THR A 268 3.71 9.70 -10.84
CA THR A 268 3.14 9.86 -12.18
C THR A 268 2.67 11.29 -12.41
N ARG A 269 3.46 12.10 -13.14
CA ARG A 269 3.08 13.42 -13.67
C ARG A 269 2.35 14.33 -12.65
N GLY A 270 2.75 14.23 -11.38
CA GLY A 270 2.17 14.99 -10.29
C GLY A 270 0.80 14.53 -9.81
N ALA A 271 0.14 13.47 -10.30
CA ALA A 271 -1.14 13.04 -9.74
C ALA A 271 -0.99 12.15 -8.49
N PHE A 272 -1.82 12.35 -7.45
CA PHE A 272 -1.87 11.45 -6.30
C PHE A 272 -2.62 10.17 -6.67
N ARG A 273 -1.89 9.14 -7.10
CA ARG A 273 -2.46 7.85 -7.55
C ARG A 273 -1.46 6.71 -7.31
N PRO A 274 -1.88 5.59 -6.69
CA PRO A 274 -1.03 4.41 -6.53
C PRO A 274 -0.95 3.59 -7.84
N VAL A 275 -0.33 4.15 -8.88
CA VAL A 275 -0.27 3.53 -10.22
C VAL A 275 0.35 2.15 -10.20
N ASP A 276 1.42 1.95 -9.42
CA ASP A 276 2.08 0.66 -9.26
C ASP A 276 1.10 -0.42 -8.72
N ALA A 277 0.23 -0.03 -7.78
CA ALA A 277 -0.78 -0.95 -7.24
C ALA A 277 -1.83 -1.30 -8.30
N TYR A 278 -2.25 -0.31 -9.09
CA TYR A 278 -3.24 -0.53 -10.15
C TYR A 278 -2.69 -1.43 -11.26
N GLN A 279 -1.42 -1.30 -11.62
CA GLN A 279 -0.78 -2.22 -12.56
C GLN A 279 -0.79 -3.66 -12.05
N VAL A 280 -0.49 -3.88 -10.77
CA VAL A 280 -0.60 -5.21 -10.15
C VAL A 280 -2.04 -5.71 -10.17
N MET A 281 -3.02 -4.87 -9.85
CA MET A 281 -4.43 -5.23 -9.93
C MET A 281 -4.88 -5.54 -11.37
N ASP A 282 -4.33 -4.84 -12.37
CA ASP A 282 -4.56 -5.14 -13.78
C ASP A 282 -4.04 -6.52 -14.17
N ASP A 283 -2.83 -6.85 -13.73
CA ASP A 283 -2.23 -8.17 -13.94
C ASP A 283 -3.05 -9.28 -13.23
N LEU A 284 -3.53 -9.02 -12.01
CA LEU A 284 -4.41 -9.94 -11.27
C LEU A 284 -5.73 -10.18 -12.01
N TYR A 285 -6.32 -9.12 -12.56
CA TYR A 285 -7.57 -9.21 -13.29
C TYR A 285 -7.40 -10.03 -14.59
N ALA A 286 -6.32 -9.79 -15.34
CA ALA A 286 -6.01 -10.59 -16.52
C ALA A 286 -5.75 -12.07 -16.17
N ALA A 287 -5.09 -12.34 -15.03
CA ALA A 287 -4.88 -13.70 -14.55
C ALA A 287 -6.20 -14.38 -14.13
N GLN A 288 -7.10 -13.64 -13.49
CA GLN A 288 -8.46 -14.10 -13.17
C GLN A 288 -9.20 -14.51 -14.44
N GLU A 289 -9.27 -13.65 -15.46
CA GLU A 289 -10.01 -13.93 -16.70
C GLU A 289 -9.46 -15.18 -17.39
N ARG A 290 -8.13 -15.29 -17.53
CA ARG A 290 -7.51 -16.51 -18.10
C ARG A 290 -7.86 -17.77 -17.33
N ARG A 291 -7.80 -17.73 -16.00
CA ARG A 291 -8.16 -18.89 -15.17
C ARG A 291 -9.64 -19.25 -15.33
N ILE A 292 -10.54 -18.27 -15.34
CA ILE A 292 -11.98 -18.49 -15.52
C ILE A 292 -12.27 -19.12 -16.89
N SER A 293 -11.71 -18.57 -17.97
CA SER A 293 -11.87 -19.11 -19.32
C SER A 293 -11.33 -20.53 -19.43
N TRP A 294 -10.12 -20.78 -18.92
CA TRP A 294 -9.52 -22.11 -18.90
C TRP A 294 -10.39 -23.12 -18.16
N ARG A 295 -10.96 -22.76 -17.00
CA ARG A 295 -11.86 -23.65 -16.25
C ARG A 295 -13.11 -23.99 -17.06
N ASN A 296 -13.74 -23.00 -17.68
CA ASN A 296 -14.93 -23.21 -18.51
C ASN A 296 -14.63 -24.05 -19.77
N GLU A 297 -13.46 -23.87 -20.39
CA GLU A 297 -13.00 -24.70 -21.52
C GLU A 297 -12.73 -26.12 -21.09
N HIS A 298 -12.06 -26.32 -19.95
CA HIS A 298 -11.78 -27.64 -19.41
C HIS A 298 -13.09 -28.39 -19.08
N ALA A 299 -14.06 -27.72 -18.45
CA ALA A 299 -15.36 -28.33 -18.17
C ALA A 299 -16.10 -28.78 -19.44
N ARG A 300 -16.01 -27.99 -20.52
CA ARG A 300 -16.54 -28.37 -21.83
C ARG A 300 -15.79 -29.53 -22.46
N ALA A 301 -14.46 -29.56 -22.33
CA ALA A 301 -13.64 -30.65 -22.84
C ALA A 301 -13.94 -31.98 -22.14
N VAL A 302 -14.11 -31.97 -20.81
CA VAL A 302 -14.52 -33.15 -20.03
C VAL A 302 -15.91 -33.64 -20.49
N TYR A 303 -16.86 -32.72 -20.67
CA TYR A 303 -18.18 -33.06 -21.19
C TYR A 303 -18.11 -33.69 -22.59
N ALA A 304 -17.36 -33.08 -23.52
CA ALA A 304 -17.21 -33.58 -24.87
C ALA A 304 -16.55 -34.96 -24.92
N ALA A 305 -15.50 -35.18 -24.12
CA ALA A 305 -14.83 -36.48 -24.00
C ALA A 305 -15.78 -37.58 -23.51
N ARG A 306 -16.71 -37.24 -22.61
CA ARG A 306 -17.72 -38.18 -22.08
C ARG A 306 -18.90 -38.39 -23.03
N ALA A 307 -19.28 -37.36 -23.78
CA ALA A 307 -20.33 -37.42 -24.79
C ALA A 307 -19.90 -38.13 -26.08
N THR A 308 -18.59 -38.31 -26.28
CA THR A 308 -18.04 -39.11 -27.38
C THR A 308 -18.18 -40.59 -27.01
N PRO A 309 -18.90 -41.41 -27.79
CA PRO A 309 -18.95 -42.86 -27.57
C PRO A 309 -17.53 -43.43 -27.56
N PRO A 310 -17.23 -44.48 -26.78
CA PRO A 310 -15.98 -45.22 -26.95
C PRO A 310 -15.85 -45.57 -28.42
N ALA A 311 -14.72 -45.24 -29.05
CA ALA A 311 -14.42 -45.79 -30.37
C ALA A 311 -14.62 -47.30 -30.26
N GLU A 312 -15.50 -47.87 -31.09
CA GLU A 312 -15.61 -49.32 -31.20
C GLU A 312 -14.19 -49.83 -31.42
N PRO A 313 -13.71 -50.82 -30.63
CA PRO A 313 -12.41 -51.39 -30.89
C PRO A 313 -12.41 -51.80 -32.35
N GLU A 314 -11.50 -51.23 -33.15
CA GLU A 314 -11.24 -51.71 -34.50
C GLU A 314 -11.11 -53.22 -34.33
N ALA A 315 -12.09 -53.95 -34.86
CA ALA A 315 -12.09 -55.39 -34.80
C ALA A 315 -10.73 -55.81 -35.33
N GLU A 316 -9.99 -56.50 -34.48
CA GLU A 316 -8.71 -57.12 -34.77
C GLU A 316 -8.89 -57.87 -36.09
N VAL A 317 -8.46 -57.25 -37.19
CA VAL A 317 -8.46 -57.89 -38.49
C VAL A 317 -7.46 -59.02 -38.32
N GLU A 318 -7.98 -60.25 -38.30
CA GLU A 318 -7.18 -61.47 -38.29
C GLU A 318 -6.00 -61.29 -39.26
N PRO A 319 -4.79 -61.68 -38.86
CA PRO A 319 -3.65 -61.64 -39.76
C PRO A 319 -3.92 -62.61 -40.91
N GLN A 320 -4.41 -62.09 -42.04
CA GLN A 320 -4.43 -62.85 -43.28
C GLN A 320 -2.99 -63.19 -43.61
N GLN A 321 -2.75 -64.50 -43.63
CA GLN A 321 -1.49 -65.14 -43.87
C GLN A 321 -0.82 -64.59 -45.13
N SER A 322 0.41 -64.12 -44.95
CA SER A 322 1.34 -63.82 -46.03
C SER A 322 1.55 -65.05 -46.93
N PRO A 323 1.44 -64.91 -48.26
CA PRO A 323 2.24 -65.71 -49.19
C PRO A 323 3.53 -64.95 -49.49
N ALA A 324 4.68 -65.56 -49.19
CA ALA A 324 5.99 -65.12 -49.66
C ALA A 324 6.36 -65.85 -50.98
N PRO A 325 7.41 -65.43 -51.72
CA PRO A 325 7.41 -64.31 -52.65
C PRO A 325 7.90 -64.73 -54.07
N SER A 326 7.95 -63.77 -55.02
CA SER A 326 8.97 -63.57 -56.11
C SER A 326 8.35 -63.21 -57.49
N PRO A 327 9.10 -62.61 -58.44
CA PRO A 327 9.69 -61.27 -58.42
C PRO A 327 9.47 -60.47 -59.75
N VAL A 328 9.97 -59.21 -59.81
CA VAL A 328 10.18 -58.32 -61.00
C VAL A 328 8.86 -57.72 -61.59
N ALA A 329 8.69 -56.44 -61.94
CA ALA A 329 9.59 -55.42 -62.50
C ALA A 329 9.06 -53.98 -62.28
N VAL A 330 10.00 -53.06 -62.03
CA VAL A 330 10.14 -51.63 -62.45
C VAL A 330 8.89 -50.84 -62.89
N ALA A 331 8.58 -49.73 -62.21
CA ALA A 331 8.62 -48.35 -62.76
C ALA A 331 7.99 -47.31 -61.81
N ASP A 332 8.82 -46.33 -61.42
CA ASP A 332 8.59 -44.89 -61.22
C ASP A 332 7.28 -44.35 -60.62
N GLY A 333 7.43 -43.51 -59.59
CA GLY A 333 6.40 -42.53 -59.22
C GLY A 333 6.42 -42.04 -57.77
N GLU A 334 7.53 -41.40 -57.36
CA GLU A 334 7.60 -40.22 -56.49
C GLU A 334 6.48 -39.94 -55.44
N ALA A 335 6.81 -40.03 -54.14
CA ALA A 335 6.90 -38.87 -53.24
C ALA A 335 6.86 -39.26 -51.74
N ALA A 336 7.64 -38.51 -50.97
CA ALA A 336 7.62 -38.36 -49.50
C ALA A 336 8.32 -39.45 -48.68
N GLU A 337 9.63 -39.27 -48.49
CA GLU A 337 10.34 -39.84 -47.34
C GLU A 337 11.05 -38.75 -46.52
N LEU A 338 10.71 -38.78 -45.23
CA LEU A 338 11.42 -38.39 -44.02
C LEU A 338 12.40 -37.20 -44.05
N ARG A 339 12.14 -36.26 -43.14
CA ARG A 339 13.17 -35.83 -42.19
C ARG A 339 12.64 -35.80 -40.76
N THR A 340 13.27 -36.63 -39.93
CA THR A 340 13.29 -36.64 -38.46
C THR A 340 13.90 -35.33 -37.91
N PRO A 341 13.82 -35.09 -36.58
CA PRO A 341 13.72 -33.76 -35.97
C PRO A 341 15.10 -33.14 -35.65
N PRO A 342 15.21 -31.82 -35.44
CA PRO A 342 16.36 -31.25 -34.78
C PRO A 342 16.18 -31.17 -33.25
N GLU A 343 17.13 -31.76 -32.55
CA GLU A 343 17.50 -31.56 -31.13
C GLU A 343 17.97 -30.08 -30.91
N PRO A 344 17.97 -29.54 -29.67
CA PRO A 344 18.14 -28.11 -29.42
C PRO A 344 19.60 -27.70 -29.27
N GLU A 345 19.92 -26.47 -29.65
CA GLU A 345 21.22 -25.83 -29.42
C GLU A 345 21.05 -24.35 -29.01
N PRO A 346 22.08 -23.68 -28.45
CA PRO A 346 22.05 -23.13 -27.11
C PRO A 346 21.92 -21.60 -27.05
N GLU A 347 21.66 -21.10 -25.84
CA GLU A 347 21.72 -19.69 -25.42
C GLU A 347 23.03 -18.98 -25.85
N PRO A 348 22.97 -17.71 -26.31
CA PRO A 348 24.14 -16.85 -26.31
C PRO A 348 24.14 -15.90 -25.09
N GLU A 349 25.14 -16.08 -24.22
CA GLU A 349 25.58 -15.14 -23.18
C GLU A 349 26.45 -13.99 -23.79
N PRO A 350 26.76 -12.93 -23.02
CA PRO A 350 26.83 -11.55 -23.53
C PRO A 350 28.21 -11.13 -24.07
N ALA A 351 28.20 -10.24 -25.07
CA ALA A 351 29.41 -9.59 -25.58
C ALA A 351 29.81 -8.39 -24.69
N SER A 352 31.05 -8.42 -24.20
CA SER A 352 31.72 -7.30 -23.54
C SER A 352 32.52 -6.45 -24.54
N LEU A 353 32.37 -5.13 -24.40
CA LEU A 353 33.26 -3.98 -24.71
C LEU A 353 34.33 -4.04 -25.82
N PRO A 354 34.64 -2.85 -26.39
CA PRO A 354 36.02 -2.39 -26.35
C PRO A 354 36.18 -0.99 -25.75
N ALA A 355 37.30 -0.80 -25.07
CA ALA A 355 37.83 0.48 -24.61
C ALA A 355 39.00 0.92 -25.51
N THR A 356 39.13 2.21 -25.85
CA THR A 356 40.39 3.01 -25.72
C THR A 356 40.28 4.45 -26.23
N GLY A 357 41.03 5.36 -25.57
CA GLY A 357 41.35 6.75 -25.97
C GLY A 357 40.92 7.78 -24.90
N ALA A 358 41.66 8.08 -23.81
CA ALA A 358 42.99 8.69 -23.61
C ALA A 358 43.04 10.23 -23.74
N ALA A 359 43.80 10.85 -22.82
CA ALA A 359 44.13 12.27 -22.57
C ALA A 359 43.18 13.06 -21.63
N GLU A 360 43.58 13.77 -20.56
CA GLU A 360 44.89 14.19 -20.02
C GLU A 360 44.71 14.63 -18.54
N HIS A 361 45.72 14.37 -17.70
CA HIS A 361 45.94 14.98 -16.38
C HIS A 361 46.74 16.30 -16.54
N PRO A 362 46.72 17.22 -15.55
CA PRO A 362 47.81 17.18 -14.57
C PRO A 362 47.39 17.42 -13.11
N ALA A 363 48.30 17.00 -12.24
CA ALA A 363 48.28 17.03 -10.80
C ALA A 363 48.91 18.30 -10.19
N GLY A 364 48.70 18.49 -8.89
CA GLY A 364 49.45 19.37 -7.99
C GLY A 364 48.53 20.03 -6.97
N ALA A 365 48.74 20.05 -5.66
CA ALA A 365 49.84 19.62 -4.80
C ALA A 365 49.31 19.44 -3.36
N MET A 366 50.10 18.74 -2.55
CA MET A 366 49.89 18.36 -1.14
C MET A 366 49.96 19.54 -0.12
N PRO A 367 49.64 19.30 1.17
CA PRO A 367 49.24 20.29 2.17
C PRO A 367 50.42 20.76 3.05
N PRO A 368 50.15 21.54 4.12
CA PRO A 368 50.96 21.45 5.32
C PRO A 368 50.15 21.05 6.57
N ALA A 369 50.81 20.19 7.33
CA ALA A 369 50.54 19.86 8.72
C ALA A 369 51.11 20.93 9.66
N GLY A 370 50.64 20.91 10.92
CA GLY A 370 51.29 21.58 12.06
C GLY A 370 50.30 21.76 13.22
N THR A 371 50.14 20.75 14.09
CA THR A 371 50.82 20.56 15.40
C THR A 371 50.40 21.53 16.50
N GLY A 372 49.93 20.96 17.62
CA GLY A 372 49.68 21.67 18.87
C GLY A 372 48.77 20.89 19.84
N THR A 373 49.16 19.70 20.31
CA THR A 373 49.65 19.45 21.68
C THR A 373 48.55 18.95 22.63
N SER A 374 48.92 17.85 23.30
CA SER A 374 48.17 17.01 24.21
C SER A 374 47.86 17.67 25.56
N ALA A 375 46.67 17.41 26.11
CA ALA A 375 46.43 17.41 27.55
C ALA A 375 45.42 16.31 27.89
N GLY A 376 45.90 15.28 28.59
CA GLY A 376 45.11 14.13 29.00
C GLY A 376 44.08 14.50 30.07
N ILE A 377 42.88 13.95 29.94
CA ILE A 377 41.90 13.89 31.02
C ILE A 377 41.57 12.41 31.23
N VAL A 378 41.99 11.92 32.38
CA VAL A 378 41.65 10.60 32.92
C VAL A 378 40.17 10.63 33.36
N PRO A 379 39.30 9.73 32.87
CA PRO A 379 37.95 9.63 33.40
C PRO A 379 37.95 8.92 34.78
N PRO A 380 37.14 9.36 35.75
CA PRO A 380 37.03 8.72 37.07
C PRO A 380 36.38 7.33 36.99
N PRO A 381 36.61 6.45 38.00
CA PRO A 381 36.10 5.08 38.01
C PRO A 381 34.57 5.05 38.13
N ARG A 382 33.93 4.18 37.32
CA ARG A 382 32.47 3.97 37.32
C ARG A 382 32.04 3.14 38.56
N PRO A 383 30.91 3.47 39.19
CA PRO A 383 30.28 2.60 40.19
C PRO A 383 29.83 1.27 39.55
N ILE A 384 30.08 0.17 40.25
CA ILE A 384 29.67 -1.19 39.87
C ILE A 384 28.13 -1.27 40.00
N GLY A 385 27.44 -1.34 38.86
CA GLY A 385 26.02 -1.66 38.82
C GLY A 385 25.76 -3.16 39.08
N PRO A 386 24.52 -3.54 39.44
CA PRO A 386 24.14 -4.93 39.72
C PRO A 386 24.29 -5.83 38.48
N PRO A 387 24.46 -7.16 38.66
CA PRO A 387 24.71 -8.09 37.56
C PRO A 387 23.56 -8.10 36.54
N PRO A 388 23.86 -8.38 35.26
CA PRO A 388 22.84 -8.39 34.21
C PRO A 388 21.81 -9.51 34.49
N PRO A 389 20.52 -9.28 34.17
CA PRO A 389 19.51 -10.31 34.30
C PRO A 389 19.82 -11.50 33.38
N VAL A 390 19.64 -12.70 33.93
CA VAL A 390 19.75 -13.99 33.24
C VAL A 390 18.91 -13.98 31.98
N SER A 391 19.53 -14.31 30.84
CA SER A 391 18.86 -14.35 29.54
C SER A 391 17.75 -15.41 29.55
N ALA A 392 16.51 -14.97 29.34
CA ALA A 392 15.39 -15.85 29.05
C ALA A 392 15.66 -16.64 27.75
N PRO A 393 15.13 -17.87 27.60
CA PRO A 393 15.36 -18.69 26.42
C PRO A 393 14.92 -17.95 25.15
N SER A 394 15.82 -17.93 24.17
CA SER A 394 15.64 -17.26 22.88
C SER A 394 14.31 -17.63 22.24
N ALA A 395 13.44 -16.63 22.05
CA ALA A 395 12.27 -16.76 21.21
C ALA A 395 12.68 -17.22 19.80
N PRO A 396 11.89 -18.06 19.11
CA PRO A 396 12.20 -18.50 17.76
C PRO A 396 12.36 -17.27 16.86
N VAL A 397 13.49 -17.21 16.16
CA VAL A 397 13.81 -16.14 15.21
C VAL A 397 12.67 -16.06 14.19
N PRO A 398 11.96 -14.93 14.08
CA PRO A 398 10.89 -14.81 13.10
C PRO A 398 11.49 -14.91 11.69
N ALA A 399 10.88 -15.73 10.85
CA ALA A 399 11.26 -15.88 9.45
C ALA A 399 11.36 -14.50 8.76
N PRO A 400 12.30 -14.31 7.82
CA PRO A 400 12.53 -13.00 7.21
C PRO A 400 11.28 -12.50 6.49
N ARG A 401 10.83 -11.29 6.89
CA ARG A 401 9.63 -10.63 6.37
C ARG A 401 9.77 -10.32 4.87
N LEU A 402 8.68 -10.44 4.12
CA LEU A 402 8.61 -10.27 2.65
C LEU A 402 9.30 -8.99 2.13
N TRP A 403 9.23 -7.89 2.90
CA TRP A 403 9.88 -6.62 2.55
C TRP A 403 11.43 -6.69 2.58
N GLN A 404 12.03 -7.52 3.43
CA GLN A 404 13.48 -7.74 3.43
C GLN A 404 13.95 -8.44 2.15
N ARG A 405 13.06 -9.17 1.45
CA ARG A 405 13.33 -9.75 0.12
C ARG A 405 13.13 -8.72 -0.99
N LEU A 406 12.11 -7.86 -0.89
CA LEU A 406 11.82 -6.82 -1.88
C LEU A 406 12.85 -5.68 -1.90
N VAL A 407 13.38 -5.26 -0.75
CA VAL A 407 14.48 -4.25 -0.69
C VAL A 407 15.77 -4.78 -1.32
N ARG A 408 16.02 -6.09 -1.28
CA ARG A 408 17.20 -6.68 -1.94
C ARG A 408 17.05 -6.72 -3.46
N LEU A 409 15.84 -6.84 -3.99
CA LEU A 409 15.57 -6.82 -5.43
C LEU A 409 15.61 -5.41 -6.00
N ALA A 410 15.20 -4.39 -5.24
CA ALA A 410 15.28 -2.99 -5.65
C ALA A 410 16.70 -2.40 -5.60
N ARG A 411 17.67 -3.05 -4.94
CA ARG A 411 19.10 -2.66 -4.93
C ARG A 411 19.94 -3.37 -6.00
N ARG A 412 19.33 -4.26 -6.80
CA ARG A 412 20.01 -5.02 -7.88
C ARG A 412 19.53 -4.64 -9.28
N ARG A 413 18.75 -3.57 -9.39
CA ARG A 413 18.40 -2.87 -10.63
C ARG A 413 18.73 -1.39 -10.43
#